data_AF-A0A1H3JFT2-F1
#
_entry.id   AF-A0A1H3JFT2-F1
#
_cell.length_a   1.000
_cell.length_b   1.000
_cell.length_c   1.000
_cell.angle_alpha   90.00
_cell.angle_beta   90.00
_cell.angle_gamma   90.00
#
_symmetry.space_group_name_H-M   'P 1'
#
loop_
_entity.id
_entity.type
_entity.pdbx_description
1 polymer ?
#
loop_
_entity_poly.entity_id
_entity_poly.type
_entity_poly.pdbx_seq_one_letter_code
_entity_poly.pdbx_strand_id
1 'polypeptide(L)'
;MARLTPEQWNDIRAKFEVGASARELSAIFGISHTAINKKAEKEGWTRSIEPAIRRKVSEKVSGYVSSDNLSKRAEAIDAEAERRAAVIERHREEWPTVREMVEAGCKTHSEASSLEEKRIAFEDLKAAKIASETLKIIQDGERKAWNLDQIVDVTTLTDEQLAAIAKGRMPV
;
A
#
# COMPACT_ATOMS: atom_id res chain seq x y z
N MET A 1 47.29 20.37 11.97
CA MET A 1 46.37 19.72 11.01
C MET A 1 44.99 20.34 11.19
N ALA A 2 44.37 20.82 10.12
CA ALA A 2 43.01 21.34 10.18
C ALA A 2 42.08 20.22 10.69
N ARG A 3 41.29 20.52 11.73
CA ARG A 3 40.28 19.58 12.21
C ARG A 3 39.10 19.64 11.26
N LEU A 4 38.79 18.51 10.62
CA LEU A 4 37.62 18.40 9.78
C LEU A 4 36.34 18.54 10.60
N THR A 5 35.34 19.22 10.05
CA THR A 5 34.00 19.33 10.63
C THR A 5 33.28 17.97 10.62
N PRO A 6 32.24 17.78 11.45
CA PRO A 6 31.41 16.57 11.40
C PRO A 6 30.84 16.31 9.99
N GLU A 7 30.44 17.36 9.27
CA GLU A 7 29.94 17.27 7.90
C GLU A 7 31.00 16.76 6.91
N GLN A 8 32.24 17.26 7.03
CA GLN A 8 33.36 16.78 6.22
C GLN A 8 33.68 15.31 6.50
N TRP A 9 33.55 14.87 7.74
CA TRP A 9 33.71 13.45 8.09
C TRP A 9 32.58 12.58 7.53
N ASN A 10 31.35 13.08 7.49
CA ASN A 10 30.23 12.37 6.87
C ASN A 10 30.43 12.23 5.35
N ASP A 11 30.95 13.27 4.68
CA ASP A 11 31.27 13.21 3.24
C ASP A 11 32.42 12.23 2.95
N ILE A 12 33.48 12.23 3.78
CA ILE A 12 34.56 11.24 3.69
C ILE A 12 34.03 9.82 3.86
N ARG A 13 33.17 9.59 4.86
CA ARG A 13 32.57 8.27 5.11
C ARG A 13 31.72 7.82 3.93
N ALA A 14 30.83 8.67 3.43
CA ALA A 14 29.97 8.36 2.29
C ALA A 14 30.80 7.97 1.06
N LYS A 15 31.86 8.73 0.75
CA LYS A 15 32.77 8.43 -0.37
C LYS A 15 33.58 7.15 -0.13
N PHE A 16 34.01 6.89 1.11
CA PHE A 16 34.72 5.66 1.48
C PHE A 16 33.84 4.41 1.34
N GLU A 17 32.59 4.48 1.80
CA GLU A 17 31.62 3.37 1.75
C GLU A 17 31.23 3.01 0.29
N VAL A 18 31.22 3.99 -0.62
CA VAL A 18 31.00 3.75 -2.07
C VAL A 18 32.27 3.34 -2.83
N GLY A 19 33.40 3.14 -2.15
CA GLY A 19 34.60 2.52 -2.71
C GLY A 19 35.80 3.44 -2.94
N ALA A 20 35.74 4.72 -2.58
CA ALA A 20 36.92 5.58 -2.65
C ALA A 20 38.02 5.10 -1.68
N SER A 21 39.26 5.09 -2.15
CA SER A 21 40.40 4.72 -1.31
C SER A 21 40.74 5.84 -0.32
N ALA A 22 41.28 5.47 0.83
CA ALA A 22 41.73 6.46 1.82
C ALA A 22 42.83 7.39 1.28
N ARG A 23 43.55 7.01 0.22
CA ARG A 23 44.55 7.85 -0.45
C ARG A 23 43.91 8.93 -1.33
N GLU A 24 42.85 8.59 -2.06
CA GLU A 24 42.09 9.56 -2.85
C GLU A 24 41.40 10.58 -1.94
N LEU A 25 40.77 10.10 -0.85
CA LEU A 25 40.14 10.96 0.15
C LEU A 25 41.17 11.83 0.89
N SER A 26 42.37 11.29 1.12
CA SER A 26 43.48 12.05 1.69
C SER A 26 43.86 13.24 0.82
N ALA A 27 43.94 13.05 -0.50
CA ALA A 27 44.25 14.11 -1.45
C ALA A 27 43.15 15.18 -1.55
N ILE A 28 41.88 14.77 -1.50
CA ILE A 28 40.72 15.69 -1.61
C ILE A 28 40.55 16.54 -0.35
N PHE A 29 40.64 15.93 0.82
CA PHE A 29 40.31 16.58 2.09
C PHE A 29 41.55 17.07 2.88
N GLY A 30 42.75 16.86 2.34
CA GLY A 30 44.00 17.32 2.96
C GLY A 30 44.31 16.68 4.31
N ILE A 31 43.81 15.46 4.57
CA ILE A 31 44.02 14.70 5.81
C ILE A 31 44.81 13.43 5.53
N SER A 32 45.54 12.88 6.52
CA SER A 32 46.30 11.64 6.30
C SER A 32 45.37 10.43 6.07
N HIS A 33 45.70 9.60 5.07
CA HIS A 33 45.01 8.33 4.81
C HIS A 33 44.97 7.42 6.06
N THR A 34 45.99 7.49 6.92
CA THR A 34 46.05 6.76 8.20
C THR A 34 44.98 7.22 9.18
N ALA A 35 44.68 8.52 9.25
CA ALA A 35 43.60 9.04 10.09
C ALA A 35 42.22 8.58 9.59
N ILE A 36 42.05 8.51 8.27
CA ILE A 36 40.83 7.97 7.64
C ILE A 36 40.67 6.49 7.99
N ASN A 37 41.72 5.67 7.81
CA ASN A 37 41.66 4.23 8.14
C ASN A 37 41.40 3.97 9.62
N LYS A 38 42.06 4.70 10.54
CA LYS A 38 41.82 4.56 11.98
C LYS A 38 40.38 4.91 12.37
N LYS A 39 39.80 5.92 11.72
CA LYS A 39 38.40 6.29 11.97
C LYS A 39 37.44 5.26 11.38
N ALA A 40 37.74 4.77 10.17
CA ALA A 40 37.00 3.69 9.53
C ALA A 40 36.98 2.42 10.38
N GLU A 41 38.12 1.99 10.93
CA GLU A 41 38.20 0.84 11.84
C GLU A 41 37.43 1.08 13.14
N LYS A 42 37.59 2.26 13.75
CA LYS A 42 36.91 2.62 15.01
C LYS A 42 35.39 2.67 14.86
N GLU A 43 34.89 3.12 13.72
CA GLU A 43 33.46 3.31 13.44
C GLU A 43 32.87 2.20 12.56
N GLY A 44 33.65 1.16 12.24
CA GLY A 44 33.21 0.01 11.46
C GLY A 44 32.79 0.34 10.02
N TRP A 45 33.44 1.31 9.36
CA TRP A 45 33.14 1.64 7.97
C TRP A 45 33.52 0.47 7.07
N THR A 46 32.56 -0.02 6.29
CA THR A 46 32.77 -1.11 5.34
C THR A 46 32.72 -0.57 3.92
N ARG A 47 33.65 -1.02 3.06
CA ARG A 47 33.63 -0.72 1.61
C ARG A 47 32.60 -1.60 0.93
N SER A 48 31.37 -1.40 1.30
CA SER A 48 30.27 -2.16 0.80
C SER A 48 29.36 -1.17 0.07
N ILE A 49 29.41 -1.23 -1.25
CA ILE A 49 28.36 -0.65 -2.07
C ILE A 49 27.05 -1.40 -1.85
N GLU A 50 27.04 -2.56 -1.18
CA GLU A 50 25.87 -3.39 -0.94
C GLU A 50 24.81 -2.67 -0.08
N PRO A 51 25.11 -1.99 1.06
CA PRO A 51 24.17 -1.10 1.73
C PRO A 51 23.63 0.03 0.85
N ALA A 52 24.48 0.68 0.04
CA ALA A 52 24.07 1.76 -0.85
C ALA A 52 23.22 1.25 -2.02
N ILE A 53 23.53 0.07 -2.55
CA ILE A 53 22.79 -0.63 -3.60
C ILE A 53 21.48 -1.15 -3.04
N ARG A 54 21.46 -1.78 -1.87
CA ARG A 54 20.21 -2.21 -1.20
C ARG A 54 19.31 -1.03 -0.87
N ARG A 55 19.87 0.11 -0.43
CA ARG A 55 19.10 1.33 -0.23
C ARG A 55 18.57 1.86 -1.57
N LYS A 56 19.38 1.89 -2.62
CA LYS A 56 19.00 2.38 -3.95
C LYS A 56 18.07 1.43 -4.73
N VAL A 57 18.15 0.14 -4.45
CA VAL A 57 17.26 -0.93 -4.95
C VAL A 57 15.95 -0.86 -4.19
N SER A 58 15.96 -0.71 -2.87
CA SER A 58 14.75 -0.44 -2.08
C SER A 58 14.09 0.87 -2.54
N GLU A 59 14.86 1.95 -2.73
CA GLU A 59 14.41 3.23 -3.29
C GLU A 59 13.83 3.12 -4.71
N LYS A 60 14.37 2.22 -5.56
CA LYS A 60 13.90 2.04 -6.94
C LYS A 60 12.75 1.03 -7.07
N VAL A 61 12.67 0.06 -6.17
CA VAL A 61 11.63 -0.97 -6.13
C VAL A 61 10.40 -0.47 -5.37
N SER A 62 10.60 0.31 -4.29
CA SER A 62 9.53 0.91 -3.48
C SER A 62 9.20 2.36 -3.87
N GLY A 63 10.17 3.12 -4.42
CA GLY A 63 9.98 4.46 -4.93
C GLY A 63 10.27 5.65 -3.99
N TYR A 64 10.86 5.53 -2.77
CA TYR A 64 11.11 6.74 -1.94
C TYR A 64 12.11 6.63 -0.74
N VAL A 65 12.75 7.76 -0.35
CA VAL A 65 13.38 8.05 0.98
C VAL A 65 12.99 9.45 1.50
N SER A 66 12.88 9.57 2.83
CA SER A 66 13.07 10.78 3.69
C SER A 66 11.81 11.33 4.36
N SER A 67 12.00 11.93 5.55
CA SER A 67 11.04 12.40 6.57
C SER A 67 9.88 13.31 6.11
N ASP A 68 9.89 13.72 4.84
CA ASP A 68 8.76 14.25 4.06
C ASP A 68 7.62 13.21 3.91
N ASN A 69 7.89 11.96 4.30
CA ASN A 69 7.02 10.79 4.16
C ASN A 69 5.87 10.70 5.16
N LEU A 70 5.82 11.41 6.29
CA LEU A 70 4.66 11.28 7.20
C LEU A 70 3.39 11.90 6.59
N SER A 71 3.50 13.09 5.98
CA SER A 71 2.39 13.72 5.25
C SER A 71 1.98 12.86 4.06
N LYS A 72 2.96 12.41 3.25
CA LYS A 72 2.70 11.58 2.07
C LYS A 72 2.15 10.19 2.42
N ARG A 73 2.56 9.62 3.55
CA ARG A 73 2.01 8.36 4.09
C ARG A 73 0.60 8.57 4.63
N ALA A 74 0.33 9.69 5.31
CA ALA A 74 -1.03 10.05 5.73
C ALA A 74 -1.94 10.24 4.50
N GLU A 75 -1.51 11.01 3.50
CA GLU A 75 -2.22 11.19 2.23
C GLU A 75 -2.45 9.86 1.50
N ALA A 76 -1.47 8.96 1.49
CA ALA A 76 -1.62 7.64 0.87
C ALA A 76 -2.60 6.73 1.65
N ILE A 77 -2.59 6.81 2.98
CA ILE A 77 -3.53 6.10 3.84
C ILE A 77 -4.94 6.65 3.66
N ASP A 78 -5.10 7.98 3.66
CA ASP A 78 -6.39 8.66 3.47
C ASP A 78 -6.96 8.35 2.08
N ALA A 79 -6.15 8.43 1.02
CA ALA A 79 -6.59 8.10 -0.33
C ALA A 79 -6.98 6.63 -0.48
N GLU A 80 -6.32 5.71 0.24
CA GLU A 80 -6.72 4.30 0.27
C GLU A 80 -7.99 4.07 1.08
N ALA A 81 -8.14 4.77 2.20
CA ALA A 81 -9.35 4.75 3.01
C ALA A 81 -10.56 5.27 2.22
N GLU A 82 -10.40 6.37 1.47
CA GLU A 82 -11.42 6.91 0.58
C GLU A 82 -11.82 5.93 -0.52
N ARG A 83 -10.84 5.28 -1.19
CA ARG A 83 -11.14 4.24 -2.20
C ARG A 83 -11.96 3.10 -1.61
N ARG A 84 -11.61 2.62 -0.42
CA ARG A 84 -12.33 1.56 0.28
C ARG A 84 -13.71 1.99 0.76
N ALA A 85 -13.82 3.22 1.26
CA ALA A 85 -15.09 3.81 1.66
C ALA A 85 -16.05 3.90 0.47
N ALA A 86 -15.58 4.33 -0.71
CA ALA A 86 -16.38 4.38 -1.92
C ALA A 86 -16.93 3.01 -2.34
N VAL A 87 -16.14 1.92 -2.17
CA VAL A 87 -16.62 0.54 -2.41
C VAL A 87 -17.75 0.19 -1.44
N ILE A 88 -17.58 0.50 -0.15
CA ILE A 88 -18.59 0.23 0.89
C ILE A 88 -19.87 1.05 0.66
N GLU A 89 -19.74 2.30 0.26
CA GLU A 89 -20.87 3.19 -0.04
C GLU A 89 -21.65 2.67 -1.24
N ARG A 90 -20.97 2.36 -2.36
CA ARG A 90 -21.62 1.73 -3.53
C ARG A 90 -22.34 0.44 -3.13
N HIS A 91 -21.71 -0.42 -2.33
CA HIS A 91 -22.34 -1.67 -1.89
C HIS A 91 -23.66 -1.40 -1.18
N ARG A 92 -23.72 -0.37 -0.32
CA ARG A 92 -24.94 0.03 0.38
C ARG A 92 -26.00 0.58 -0.57
N GLU A 93 -25.61 1.32 -1.59
CA GLU A 93 -26.51 1.92 -2.59
C GLU A 93 -27.10 0.91 -3.57
N GLU A 94 -26.44 -0.24 -3.79
CA GLU A 94 -26.92 -1.28 -4.71
C GLU A 94 -28.04 -2.15 -4.10
N TRP A 95 -28.08 -2.32 -2.77
CA TRP A 95 -29.07 -3.16 -2.09
C TRP A 95 -30.53 -2.66 -2.15
N PRO A 96 -30.82 -1.34 -2.10
CA PRO A 96 -32.16 -0.82 -2.32
C PRO A 96 -32.84 -1.35 -3.58
N THR A 97 -32.15 -1.41 -4.71
CA THR A 97 -32.73 -1.94 -5.97
C THR A 97 -33.18 -3.39 -5.83
N VAL A 98 -32.36 -4.25 -5.21
CA VAL A 98 -32.73 -5.65 -4.95
C VAL A 98 -33.93 -5.74 -4.01
N ARG A 99 -33.98 -4.88 -2.99
CA ARG A 99 -35.11 -4.81 -2.06
C ARG A 99 -36.40 -4.44 -2.77
N GLU A 100 -36.36 -3.41 -3.63
CA GLU A 100 -37.52 -2.99 -4.43
C GLU A 100 -38.03 -4.11 -5.34
N MET A 101 -37.14 -4.87 -5.99
CA MET A 101 -37.53 -6.03 -6.80
C MET A 101 -38.27 -7.09 -5.97
N VAL A 102 -37.76 -7.41 -4.77
CA VAL A 102 -38.40 -8.39 -3.87
C VAL A 102 -39.76 -7.88 -3.39
N GLU A 103 -39.84 -6.61 -2.97
CA GLU A 103 -41.08 -6.01 -2.49
C GLU A 103 -42.15 -5.96 -3.59
N ALA A 104 -41.77 -5.56 -4.81
CA ALA A 104 -42.65 -5.56 -5.97
C ALA A 104 -43.15 -6.96 -6.31
N GLY A 105 -42.25 -7.95 -6.40
CA GLY A 105 -42.63 -9.34 -6.67
C GLY A 105 -43.55 -9.92 -5.58
N CYS A 106 -43.26 -9.63 -4.31
CA CYS A 106 -44.12 -10.06 -3.19
C CYS A 106 -45.51 -9.44 -3.27
N LYS A 107 -45.59 -8.15 -3.56
CA LYS A 107 -46.85 -7.43 -3.72
C LYS A 107 -47.68 -8.03 -4.85
N THR A 108 -47.12 -8.13 -6.06
CA THR A 108 -47.81 -8.71 -7.22
C THR A 108 -48.26 -10.15 -6.93
N HIS A 109 -47.42 -10.96 -6.29
CA HIS A 109 -47.78 -12.33 -5.92
C HIS A 109 -48.92 -12.39 -4.88
N SER A 110 -48.98 -11.42 -3.96
CA SER A 110 -50.05 -11.34 -2.95
C SER A 110 -51.39 -10.86 -3.51
N GLU A 111 -51.36 -9.99 -4.51
CA GLU A 111 -52.55 -9.43 -5.18
C GLU A 111 -53.11 -10.34 -6.29
N ALA A 112 -52.29 -11.29 -6.78
CA ALA A 112 -52.66 -12.25 -7.80
C ALA A 112 -53.87 -13.12 -7.37
N SER A 113 -54.88 -13.13 -8.23
CA SER A 113 -56.17 -13.82 -7.99
C SER A 113 -56.29 -15.13 -8.77
N SER A 114 -55.34 -15.43 -9.65
CA SER A 114 -55.27 -16.69 -10.39
C SER A 114 -53.93 -17.41 -10.21
N LEU A 115 -53.93 -18.72 -10.48
CA LEU A 115 -52.70 -19.51 -10.46
C LEU A 115 -51.68 -19.02 -11.51
N GLU A 116 -52.17 -18.56 -12.66
CA GLU A 116 -51.32 -18.05 -13.74
C GLU A 116 -50.63 -16.74 -13.34
N GLU A 117 -51.37 -15.79 -12.77
CA GLU A 117 -50.80 -14.54 -12.24
C GLU A 117 -49.76 -14.80 -11.15
N LYS A 118 -50.04 -15.76 -10.25
CA LYS A 118 -49.07 -16.16 -9.22
C LYS A 118 -47.78 -16.74 -9.81
N ARG A 119 -47.88 -17.52 -10.90
CA ARG A 119 -46.71 -18.08 -11.59
C ARG A 119 -45.88 -16.97 -12.23
N ILE A 120 -46.53 -15.98 -12.86
CA ILE A 120 -45.84 -14.83 -13.45
C ILE A 120 -45.10 -14.03 -12.36
N ALA A 121 -45.79 -13.67 -11.28
CA ALA A 121 -45.18 -12.94 -10.16
C ALA A 121 -44.05 -13.74 -9.48
N PHE A 122 -44.13 -15.07 -9.51
CA PHE A 122 -43.06 -15.93 -9.01
C PHE A 122 -41.79 -15.88 -9.88
N GLU A 123 -41.90 -15.68 -11.20
CA GLU A 123 -40.72 -15.45 -12.04
C GLU A 123 -40.02 -14.13 -11.70
N ASP A 124 -40.77 -13.07 -11.36
CA ASP A 124 -40.19 -11.81 -10.88
C ASP A 124 -39.43 -12.00 -9.56
N LEU A 125 -39.98 -12.80 -8.63
CA LEU A 125 -39.30 -13.15 -7.38
C LEU A 125 -38.03 -13.98 -7.63
N LYS A 126 -38.02 -14.88 -8.62
CA LYS A 126 -36.78 -15.58 -9.02
C LYS A 126 -35.76 -14.62 -9.60
N ALA A 127 -36.18 -13.68 -10.45
CA ALA A 127 -35.29 -12.67 -11.00
C ALA A 127 -34.67 -11.82 -9.88
N ALA A 128 -35.47 -11.40 -8.89
CA ALA A 128 -35.00 -10.69 -7.71
C ALA A 128 -33.98 -11.50 -6.90
N LYS A 129 -34.24 -12.80 -6.69
CA LYS A 129 -33.27 -13.71 -6.05
C LYS A 129 -31.96 -13.78 -6.83
N ILE A 130 -32.01 -14.03 -8.13
CA ILE A 130 -30.82 -14.14 -8.98
C ILE A 130 -30.03 -12.84 -8.96
N ALA A 131 -30.70 -11.69 -9.03
CA ALA A 131 -30.07 -10.38 -8.89
C ALA A 131 -29.37 -10.22 -7.53
N SER A 132 -30.02 -10.61 -6.43
CA SER A 132 -29.44 -10.55 -5.09
C SER A 132 -28.19 -11.41 -4.92
N GLU A 133 -28.19 -12.63 -5.47
CA GLU A 133 -27.06 -13.55 -5.40
C GLU A 133 -25.91 -13.08 -6.30
N THR A 134 -26.23 -12.58 -7.48
CA THR A 134 -25.24 -12.00 -8.41
C THR A 134 -24.56 -10.79 -7.78
N LEU A 135 -25.34 -9.88 -7.19
CA LEU A 135 -24.81 -8.72 -6.48
C LEU A 135 -23.90 -9.14 -5.33
N LYS A 136 -24.34 -10.11 -4.50
CA LYS A 136 -23.51 -10.65 -3.43
C LYS A 136 -22.18 -11.22 -3.94
N ILE A 137 -22.17 -11.97 -5.03
CA ILE A 137 -20.94 -12.53 -5.61
C ILE A 137 -19.99 -11.42 -6.07
N ILE A 138 -20.51 -10.37 -6.72
CA ILE A 138 -19.72 -9.22 -7.15
C ILE A 138 -19.11 -8.53 -5.92
N GLN A 139 -19.94 -8.20 -4.92
CA GLN A 139 -19.48 -7.54 -3.70
C GLN A 139 -18.46 -8.39 -2.94
N ASP A 140 -18.67 -9.70 -2.78
CA ASP A 140 -17.71 -10.62 -2.16
C ASP A 140 -16.37 -10.64 -2.90
N GLY A 141 -16.38 -10.58 -4.23
CA GLY A 141 -15.18 -10.49 -5.05
C GLY A 141 -14.43 -9.18 -4.82
N GLU A 142 -15.15 -8.06 -4.78
CA GLU A 142 -14.56 -6.74 -4.53
C GLU A 142 -14.01 -6.63 -3.11
N ARG A 143 -14.76 -7.08 -2.09
CA ARG A 143 -14.29 -7.06 -0.70
C ARG A 143 -12.99 -7.82 -0.52
N LYS A 144 -12.83 -8.95 -1.22
CA LYS A 144 -11.57 -9.72 -1.26
C LYS A 144 -10.47 -8.97 -2.00
N ALA A 145 -10.76 -8.37 -3.16
CA ALA A 145 -9.78 -7.61 -3.93
C ALA A 145 -9.23 -6.40 -3.14
N TRP A 146 -10.09 -5.77 -2.32
CA TRP A 146 -9.77 -4.56 -1.55
C TRP A 146 -9.46 -4.83 -0.08
N ASN A 147 -9.39 -6.09 0.34
CA ASN A 147 -9.11 -6.49 1.74
C ASN A 147 -10.03 -5.81 2.77
N LEU A 148 -11.32 -5.70 2.45
CA LEU A 148 -12.31 -5.07 3.35
C LEU A 148 -12.71 -5.97 4.53
N ASP A 149 -12.45 -7.29 4.42
CA ASP A 149 -12.79 -8.28 5.44
C ASP A 149 -11.59 -8.73 6.29
N GLN A 150 -10.37 -8.29 5.96
CA GLN A 150 -9.17 -8.59 6.75
C GLN A 150 -8.82 -7.42 7.64
N ILE A 151 -8.64 -7.70 8.94
CA ILE A 151 -8.03 -6.75 9.86
C ILE A 151 -6.52 -6.79 9.60
N VAL A 152 -6.03 -5.80 8.86
CA VAL A 152 -4.59 -5.65 8.61
C VAL A 152 -4.03 -4.65 9.62
N ASP A 153 -3.13 -5.12 10.50
CA ASP A 153 -2.40 -4.23 11.40
C ASP A 153 -1.33 -3.46 10.63
N VAL A 154 -1.72 -2.30 10.12
CA VAL A 154 -0.88 -1.38 9.35
C VAL A 154 0.35 -0.88 10.11
N THR A 155 0.40 -1.03 11.44
CA THR A 155 1.57 -0.66 12.24
C THR A 155 2.72 -1.68 12.14
N THR A 156 2.41 -2.88 11.66
CA THR A 156 3.37 -3.99 11.50
C THR A 156 3.89 -4.14 10.07
N LEU A 157 3.34 -3.38 9.12
CA LEU A 157 3.68 -3.48 7.70
C LEU A 157 4.90 -2.64 7.34
N THR A 158 5.70 -3.20 6.44
CA THR A 158 6.80 -2.47 5.78
C THR A 158 6.26 -1.39 4.84
N ASP A 159 7.08 -0.37 4.53
CA ASP A 159 6.71 0.70 3.60
C ASP A 159 6.37 0.17 2.20
N GLU A 160 7.00 -0.92 1.78
CA GLU A 160 6.72 -1.60 0.51
C GLU A 160 5.36 -2.31 0.52
N GLN A 161 5.00 -2.94 1.64
CA GLN A 161 3.68 -3.55 1.85
C GLN A 161 2.57 -2.51 1.95
N LEU A 162 2.84 -1.35 2.56
CA LEU A 162 1.90 -0.22 2.59
C LEU A 162 1.71 0.40 1.20
N ALA A 163 2.79 0.52 0.41
CA ALA A 163 2.71 0.97 -0.98
C ALA A 163 1.96 -0.04 -1.89
N ALA A 164 2.06 -1.34 -1.62
CA ALA A 164 1.27 -2.36 -2.30
C ALA A 164 -0.22 -2.24 -1.96
N ILE A 165 -0.55 -2.04 -0.68
CA ILE A 165 -1.92 -1.79 -0.21
C ILE A 165 -2.51 -0.55 -0.86
N ALA A 166 -1.78 0.57 -0.92
CA ALA A 166 -2.22 1.80 -1.57
C ALA A 166 -2.46 1.64 -3.09
N LYS A 167 -1.98 0.56 -3.69
CA LYS A 167 -2.21 0.18 -5.11
C LYS A 167 -3.26 -0.92 -5.25
N GLY A 168 -4.00 -1.25 -4.18
CA GLY A 168 -5.00 -2.32 -4.16
C GLY A 168 -4.41 -3.73 -4.28
N ARG A 169 -3.14 -3.93 -3.90
CA ARG A 169 -2.46 -5.24 -3.93
C ARG A 169 -2.27 -5.79 -2.53
N MET A 170 -2.35 -7.12 -2.41
CA MET A 170 -2.03 -7.85 -1.18
C MET A 170 -0.58 -7.59 -0.76
N PRO A 171 -0.31 -7.29 0.52
CA PRO A 171 1.03 -7.40 1.07
C PRO A 171 1.37 -8.90 1.15
N VAL A 172 2.36 -9.33 0.37
CA VAL A 172 2.96 -10.66 0.51
C VAL A 172 4.17 -10.59 1.43
#